data_AF-A0A6J7QLK5-F1
#
_entry.id   AF-A0A6J7QLK5-F1
#
_cell.length_a   1.000
_cell.length_b   1.000
_cell.length_c   1.000
_cell.angle_alpha   90.00
_cell.angle_beta   90.00
_cell.angle_gamma   90.00
#
_symmetry.space_group_name_H-M   'P 1'
#
loop_
_entity.id
_entity.type
_entity.pdbx_description
1 polymer ?
#
loop_
_entity_poly.entity_id
_entity_poly.type
_entity_poly.pdbx_seq_one_letter_code
_entity_poly.pdbx_strand_id
1 'polypeptide(L)'
;MTTPTVQKPALKLSTAGLTKPGVVVLQTLFISFFSLIELVFRHGVGILTGLAICFATFGGNRLGRKGTAYVTVVTPPLAFAGFIAIAIVAIDGLHPSRVGLDFIASLAGTAPYLIVSALYGWYVFFDATKKKR
;
A
#
# COMPACT_ATOMS: atom_id res chain seq x y z
N MET A 1 41.37 -15.19 37.84
CA MET A 1 40.69 -15.92 36.73
C MET A 1 39.33 -15.27 36.51
N THR A 2 39.22 -14.41 35.51
CA THR A 2 37.97 -13.71 35.16
C THR A 2 37.19 -14.56 34.17
N THR A 3 36.08 -15.13 34.62
CA THR A 3 35.16 -15.89 33.76
C THR A 3 34.53 -14.95 32.73
N PRO A 4 34.66 -15.22 31.42
CA PRO A 4 33.95 -14.42 30.42
C PRO A 4 32.46 -14.73 30.53
N THR A 5 31.67 -13.76 30.97
CA THR A 5 30.21 -13.79 30.87
C THR A 5 29.85 -13.84 29.39
N VAL A 6 29.43 -15.01 28.91
CA VAL A 6 28.84 -15.18 27.58
C VAL A 6 27.57 -14.33 27.56
N GLN A 7 27.66 -13.14 26.93
CA GLN A 7 26.47 -12.39 26.55
C GLN A 7 25.71 -13.23 25.54
N LYS A 8 24.71 -13.97 26.04
CA LYS A 8 23.65 -14.56 25.22
C LYS A 8 23.17 -13.43 24.31
N PRO A 9 23.28 -13.53 22.98
CA PRO A 9 22.67 -12.54 22.12
C PRO A 9 21.19 -12.62 22.45
N ALA A 10 20.69 -11.63 23.19
CA ALA A 10 19.28 -11.47 23.36
C ALA A 10 18.77 -11.33 21.93
N LEU A 11 18.18 -12.41 21.41
CA LEU A 11 17.36 -12.37 20.23
C LEU A 11 16.29 -11.36 20.63
N LYS A 12 16.53 -10.08 20.32
CA LYS A 12 15.53 -9.04 20.41
C LYS A 12 14.54 -9.49 19.36
N LEU A 13 13.59 -10.34 19.76
CA LEU A 13 12.43 -10.66 18.99
C LEU A 13 11.76 -9.32 18.79
N SER A 14 12.14 -8.77 17.66
CA SER A 14 11.92 -7.41 17.21
C SER A 14 10.43 -7.21 17.33
N THR A 15 10.00 -6.37 18.28
CA THR A 15 8.60 -6.04 18.53
C THR A 15 7.81 -6.03 17.23
N ALA A 16 6.96 -7.06 17.09
CA ALA A 16 6.64 -7.74 15.85
C ALA A 16 5.70 -6.92 14.97
N GLY A 17 6.27 -6.15 14.06
CA GLY A 17 5.52 -5.49 13.00
C GLY A 17 6.33 -5.44 11.72
N LEU A 18 5.65 -5.20 10.59
CA LEU A 18 6.25 -5.06 9.28
C LEU A 18 7.23 -3.90 9.23
N THR A 19 8.37 -4.14 8.59
CA THR A 19 9.34 -3.11 8.21
C THR A 19 8.76 -2.23 7.10
N LYS A 20 9.35 -1.06 6.86
CA LYS A 20 8.95 -0.16 5.74
C LYS A 20 8.83 -0.91 4.40
N PRO A 21 9.84 -1.65 3.92
CA PRO A 21 9.70 -2.39 2.66
C PRO A 21 8.66 -3.51 2.75
N GLY A 22 8.50 -4.16 3.91
CA GLY A 22 7.46 -5.18 4.10
C GLY A 22 6.04 -4.61 3.92
N VAL A 23 5.78 -3.41 4.44
CA VAL A 23 4.50 -2.70 4.22
C VAL A 23 4.30 -2.42 2.73
N VAL A 24 5.33 -1.92 2.04
CA VAL A 24 5.24 -1.62 0.61
C VAL A 24 4.87 -2.87 -0.18
N VAL A 25 5.59 -3.97 0.02
CA VAL A 25 5.35 -5.22 -0.71
C VAL A 25 3.96 -5.75 -0.43
N LEU A 26 3.51 -5.73 0.83
CA LEU A 26 2.17 -6.20 1.20
C LEU A 26 1.08 -5.39 0.49
N GLN A 27 1.17 -4.05 0.54
CA GLN A 27 0.15 -3.18 -0.05
C GLN A 27 0.16 -3.28 -1.57
N THR A 28 1.34 -3.28 -2.19
CA THR A 28 1.46 -3.40 -3.65
C THR A 28 0.93 -4.73 -4.15
N LEU A 29 1.29 -5.84 -3.52
CA LEU A 29 0.81 -7.17 -3.92
C LEU A 29 -0.71 -7.31 -3.72
N PHE A 30 -1.24 -6.81 -2.60
CA PHE A 30 -2.67 -6.91 -2.32
C PHE A 30 -3.50 -6.10 -3.32
N ILE A 31 -3.11 -4.84 -3.54
CA ILE A 31 -3.82 -3.95 -4.48
C ILE A 31 -3.71 -4.45 -5.91
N SER A 32 -2.51 -4.85 -6.36
CA SER A 32 -2.31 -5.34 -7.73
C SER A 32 -3.08 -6.62 -8.00
N PHE A 33 -3.15 -7.54 -7.02
CA PHE A 33 -3.90 -8.78 -7.17
C PHE A 33 -5.39 -8.54 -7.40
N PHE A 34 -6.03 -7.73 -6.55
CA PHE A 34 -7.46 -7.41 -6.72
C PHE A 34 -7.73 -6.55 -7.95
N SER A 35 -6.83 -5.61 -8.26
CA SER A 35 -6.90 -4.81 -9.47
C SER A 35 -6.79 -5.67 -10.73
N LEU A 36 -5.91 -6.67 -10.75
CA LEU A 36 -5.76 -7.60 -11.88
C LEU A 36 -7.04 -8.41 -12.08
N ILE A 37 -7.60 -8.97 -11.01
CA ILE A 37 -8.85 -9.72 -11.07
C ILE A 37 -9.96 -8.84 -11.66
N GLU A 38 -10.15 -7.64 -11.10
CA GLU A 38 -11.22 -6.75 -11.58
C GLU A 38 -11.00 -6.33 -13.04
N LEU A 39 -9.76 -6.08 -13.45
CA LEU A 39 -9.41 -5.71 -14.82
C LEU A 39 -9.67 -6.85 -15.82
N VAL A 40 -9.35 -8.09 -15.45
CA VAL A 40 -9.58 -9.27 -16.30
C VAL A 40 -11.08 -9.54 -16.50
N PHE A 41 -11.90 -9.41 -15.46
CA PHE A 41 -13.32 -9.75 -15.52
C PHE A 41 -14.24 -8.58 -15.94
N ARG A 42 -13.92 -7.35 -15.56
CA ARG A 42 -14.79 -6.17 -15.75
C ARG A 42 -14.24 -5.16 -16.75
N HIS A 43 -13.05 -5.41 -17.32
CA HIS A 43 -12.34 -4.49 -18.22
C HIS A 43 -12.13 -3.10 -17.61
N GLY A 44 -12.10 -3.01 -16.28
CA GLY A 44 -11.95 -1.78 -15.53
C GLY A 44 -11.94 -2.01 -14.03
N VAL A 45 -11.34 -1.09 -13.30
CA VAL A 45 -11.23 -1.13 -11.83
C VAL A 45 -12.30 -0.26 -11.17
N GLY A 46 -12.67 -0.61 -9.94
CA GLY A 46 -13.77 0.05 -9.25
C GLY A 46 -13.89 -0.43 -7.81
N ILE A 47 -15.06 -0.94 -7.41
CA ILE A 47 -15.39 -1.15 -6.00
C ILE A 47 -14.50 -2.20 -5.34
N LEU A 48 -14.16 -3.28 -6.03
CA LEU A 48 -13.34 -4.35 -5.46
C LEU A 48 -11.92 -3.84 -5.19
N THR A 49 -11.32 -3.18 -6.18
CA THR A 49 -10.01 -2.54 -6.04
C THR A 49 -10.02 -1.41 -5.01
N GLY A 50 -11.09 -0.61 -4.99
CA GLY A 50 -11.29 0.47 -4.02
C GLY A 50 -11.32 -0.04 -2.58
N LEU A 51 -12.07 -1.11 -2.32
CA LEU A 51 -12.07 -1.76 -1.00
C LEU A 51 -10.70 -2.37 -0.68
N ALA A 52 -10.02 -2.98 -1.67
CA ALA A 52 -8.68 -3.52 -1.47
C ALA A 52 -7.68 -2.43 -1.06
N ILE A 53 -7.76 -1.23 -1.63
CA ILE A 53 -6.97 -0.06 -1.21
C ILE A 53 -7.25 0.28 0.25
N CYS A 54 -8.51 0.38 0.67
CA CYS A 54 -8.87 0.67 2.05
C CYS A 54 -8.31 -0.39 3.02
N PHE A 55 -8.47 -1.67 2.69
CA PHE A 55 -7.96 -2.78 3.50
C PHE A 55 -6.43 -2.80 3.54
N ALA A 56 -5.75 -2.52 2.43
CA ALA A 56 -4.30 -2.45 2.36
C ALA A 56 -3.75 -1.30 3.22
N THR A 57 -4.40 -0.13 3.20
CA THR A 57 -4.03 1.01 4.06
C THR A 57 -4.25 0.68 5.53
N PHE A 58 -5.41 0.10 5.87
CA PHE A 58 -5.71 -0.32 7.24
C PHE A 58 -4.74 -1.40 7.74
N GLY A 59 -4.51 -2.43 6.93
CA GLY A 59 -3.60 -3.53 7.23
C GLY A 59 -2.17 -3.06 7.38
N GLY A 60 -1.67 -2.21 6.49
CA GLY A 60 -0.32 -1.63 6.61
C GLY A 60 -0.13 -0.83 7.90
N ASN A 61 -1.15 -0.10 8.33
CA ASN A 61 -1.09 0.70 9.55
C ASN A 61 -1.15 -0.15 10.82
N ARG A 62 -1.92 -1.24 10.79
CA ARG A 62 -2.05 -2.18 11.93
C ARG A 62 -0.85 -3.11 12.08
N LEU A 63 -0.32 -3.60 10.96
CA LEU A 63 0.80 -4.54 10.93
C LEU A 63 2.15 -3.82 10.98
N GLY A 64 2.20 -2.55 10.58
CA GLY A 64 3.44 -1.76 10.50
C GLY A 64 3.99 -1.33 11.85
N ARG A 65 5.32 -1.27 11.97
CA ARG A 65 5.99 -0.74 13.18
C ARG A 65 5.87 0.78 13.28
N LYS A 66 6.15 1.34 14.47
CA LYS A 66 6.29 2.78 14.65
C LYS A 66 7.26 3.36 13.61
N GLY A 67 6.81 4.34 12.82
CA GLY A 67 7.58 4.94 11.72
C GLY A 67 7.28 4.40 10.32
N THR A 68 6.32 3.48 10.17
CA THR A 68 5.82 2.99 8.86
C THR A 68 4.54 3.68 8.38
N ALA A 69 3.91 4.50 9.23
CA ALA A 69 2.64 5.17 8.90
C ALA A 69 2.72 6.06 7.65
N TYR A 70 3.84 6.77 7.43
CA TYR A 70 4.04 7.53 6.20
C TYR A 70 4.03 6.63 4.96
N VAL A 71 4.80 5.54 5.00
CA VAL A 71 4.88 4.57 3.89
C VAL A 71 3.52 3.94 3.63
N THR A 72 2.77 3.66 4.69
CA THR A 72 1.42 3.08 4.61
C THR A 72 0.42 3.97 3.89
N VAL A 73 0.54 5.30 4.01
CA VAL A 73 -0.41 6.24 3.38
C VAL A 73 -0.05 6.57 1.94
N VAL A 74 1.24 6.60 1.60
CA VAL A 74 1.70 6.95 0.24
C VAL A 74 1.76 5.76 -0.70
N THR A 75 1.94 4.55 -0.17
CA THR A 75 2.07 3.35 -1.01
C THR A 75 0.77 3.00 -1.72
N PRO A 76 -0.43 3.00 -1.13
CA PRO A 76 -1.65 2.59 -1.82
C PRO A 76 -1.91 3.39 -3.11
N PRO A 77 -1.80 4.73 -3.13
CA PRO A 77 -1.88 5.51 -4.37
C PRO A 77 -0.78 5.14 -5.38
N LEU A 78 0.47 4.98 -4.93
CA LEU A 78 1.61 4.67 -5.80
C LEU A 78 1.52 3.26 -6.40
N ALA A 79 1.14 2.29 -5.58
CA ALA A 79 0.97 0.90 -5.96
C ALA A 79 -0.15 0.75 -6.97
N PHE A 80 -1.30 1.37 -6.72
CA PHE A 80 -2.42 1.35 -7.65
C PHE A 80 -2.05 2.02 -8.98
N ALA A 81 -1.56 3.26 -8.94
CA ALA A 81 -1.19 4.00 -10.14
C ALA A 81 -0.10 3.31 -10.96
N GLY A 82 0.95 2.81 -10.30
CA GLY A 82 2.03 2.10 -10.97
C GLY A 82 1.54 0.80 -11.61
N PHE A 83 0.75 0.01 -10.89
CA PHE A 83 0.23 -1.25 -11.40
C PHE A 83 -0.72 -1.04 -12.57
N ILE A 84 -1.69 -0.14 -12.44
CA ILE A 84 -2.72 0.06 -13.47
C ILE A 84 -2.12 0.67 -14.74
N ALA A 85 -1.12 1.56 -14.62
CA ALA A 85 -0.39 2.08 -15.79
C ALA A 85 0.32 0.95 -16.56
N ILE A 86 1.00 0.04 -15.85
CA ILE A 86 1.67 -1.12 -16.47
C ILE A 86 0.62 -2.05 -17.09
N ALA A 87 -0.47 -2.34 -16.39
CA ALA A 87 -1.50 -3.26 -16.84
C ALA A 87 -2.21 -2.76 -18.11
N ILE A 88 -2.59 -1.49 -18.16
CA ILE A 88 -3.23 -0.88 -19.33
C ILE A 88 -2.28 -0.88 -20.53
N VAL A 89 -1.01 -0.49 -20.35
CA VAL A 89 -0.02 -0.56 -21.44
C VAL A 89 0.19 -1.99 -21.93
N ALA A 90 0.15 -2.98 -21.03
CA ALA A 90 0.28 -4.38 -21.38
C ALA A 90 -0.94 -4.92 -22.16
N ILE A 91 -2.14 -4.39 -21.91
CA ILE A 91 -3.39 -4.82 -22.57
C ILE A 91 -3.62 -4.07 -23.90
N ASP A 92 -3.49 -2.74 -23.90
CA ASP A 92 -3.84 -1.88 -25.04
C ASP A 92 -2.65 -1.53 -25.95
N GLY A 93 -1.43 -1.83 -25.52
CA GLY A 93 -0.20 -1.45 -26.21
C GLY A 93 0.15 0.03 -26.08
N LEU A 94 1.03 0.53 -26.96
CA LEU A 94 1.53 1.91 -26.92
C LEU A 94 0.62 2.88 -27.70
N HIS A 95 -0.63 2.99 -27.26
CA HIS A 95 -1.60 3.96 -27.78
C HIS A 95 -1.86 5.07 -26.75
N PRO A 96 -1.12 6.19 -26.76
CA PRO A 96 -1.11 7.16 -25.66
C PRO A 96 -2.50 7.74 -25.36
N SER A 97 -3.32 7.97 -26.38
CA SER A 97 -4.69 8.49 -26.18
C SER A 97 -5.60 7.50 -25.46
N ARG A 98 -5.50 6.20 -25.76
CA ARG A 98 -6.32 5.16 -25.13
C ARG A 98 -5.80 4.85 -23.72
N VAL A 99 -4.49 4.63 -23.60
CA VAL A 99 -3.82 4.38 -22.31
C VAL A 99 -4.12 5.49 -21.31
N GLY A 100 -4.04 6.76 -21.73
CA GLY A 100 -4.34 7.89 -20.86
C GLY A 100 -5.80 7.95 -20.41
N LEU A 101 -6.74 7.66 -21.31
CA LEU A 101 -8.17 7.65 -20.99
C LEU A 101 -8.52 6.52 -20.02
N ASP A 102 -8.04 5.31 -20.28
CA ASP A 102 -8.32 4.14 -19.44
C ASP A 102 -7.65 4.25 -18.07
N PHE A 103 -6.47 4.89 -18.02
CA PHE A 103 -5.80 5.22 -16.77
C PHE A 103 -6.61 6.20 -15.93
N ILE A 104 -7.07 7.31 -16.53
CA ILE A 104 -7.89 8.29 -15.81
C ILE A 104 -9.24 7.71 -15.41
N ALA A 105 -9.88 6.90 -16.27
CA ALA A 105 -11.14 6.22 -15.94
C ALA A 105 -10.96 5.29 -14.72
N SER A 106 -9.85 4.54 -14.69
CA SER A 106 -9.47 3.67 -13.57
C SER A 106 -9.23 4.46 -12.28
N LEU A 107 -8.54 5.60 -12.37
CA LEU A 107 -8.33 6.50 -11.23
C LEU A 107 -9.65 7.10 -10.74
N ALA A 108 -10.51 7.55 -11.65
CA ALA A 108 -11.79 8.15 -11.32
C ALA A 108 -12.69 7.16 -10.56
N GLY A 109 -12.74 5.89 -11.01
CA GLY A 109 -13.51 4.83 -10.35
C GLY A 109 -13.02 4.48 -8.94
N THR A 110 -11.74 4.67 -8.65
CA THR A 110 -11.10 4.33 -7.36
C THR A 110 -10.83 5.56 -6.48
N ALA A 111 -10.97 6.77 -7.00
CA ALA A 111 -10.66 8.04 -6.34
C ALA A 111 -11.36 8.20 -4.97
N PRO A 112 -12.66 7.90 -4.80
CA PRO A 112 -13.30 8.04 -3.49
C PRO A 112 -12.63 7.19 -2.40
N TYR A 113 -12.20 5.98 -2.75
CA TYR A 113 -11.51 5.06 -1.83
C TYR A 113 -10.09 5.52 -1.52
N LEU A 114 -9.38 6.05 -2.52
CA LEU A 114 -8.07 6.68 -2.33
C LEU A 114 -8.17 7.87 -1.39
N ILE A 115 -9.16 8.74 -1.56
CA ILE A 115 -9.38 9.91 -0.69
C ILE A 115 -9.68 9.45 0.74
N VAL A 116 -10.65 8.55 0.94
CA VAL A 116 -11.03 8.08 2.27
C VAL A 116 -9.88 7.38 2.98
N SER A 117 -9.16 6.50 2.28
CA SER A 117 -8.02 5.78 2.85
C SER A 117 -6.84 6.70 3.17
N ALA A 118 -6.57 7.70 2.32
CA ALA A 118 -5.53 8.70 2.56
C ALA A 118 -5.87 9.56 3.78
N LEU A 119 -7.11 10.06 3.88
CA LEU A 119 -7.56 10.84 5.05
C LEU A 119 -7.36 10.05 6.35
N TYR A 120 -7.74 8.77 6.35
CA TYR A 120 -7.54 7.89 7.49
C TYR A 120 -6.04 7.69 7.82
N GLY A 121 -5.21 7.35 6.83
CA GLY A 121 -3.80 7.08 7.08
C GLY A 121 -3.03 8.32 7.53
N TRP A 122 -3.36 9.50 7.00
CA TRP A 122 -2.77 10.78 7.42
C TRP A 122 -3.20 11.15 8.83
N TYR A 123 -4.47 10.95 9.18
CA TYR A 123 -4.96 11.15 10.54
C TYR A 123 -4.14 10.32 11.55
N VAL A 124 -3.92 9.03 11.26
CA VAL A 124 -3.11 8.17 12.14
C VAL A 124 -1.65 8.61 12.21
N PHE A 125 -1.06 9.03 11.08
CA PHE A 125 0.31 9.54 11.04
C PHE A 125 0.49 10.78 11.94
N PHE A 126 -0.46 11.72 11.88
CA PHE A 126 -0.41 12.92 12.71
C PHE A 126 -0.64 12.62 14.19
N ASP A 127 -1.55 11.71 14.53
CA ASP A 127 -1.76 11.27 15.92
C ASP A 127 -0.50 10.63 16.51
N ALA A 128 0.14 9.74 15.73
CA ALA A 128 1.41 9.13 16.10
C ALA A 128 2.56 10.15 16.26
N THR A 129 2.50 11.27 15.54
CA THR A 129 3.49 12.35 15.63
C THR A 129 3.23 13.24 16.85
N LYS A 130 1.97 13.53 17.18
CA LYS A 130 1.58 14.30 18.37
C LYS A 130 2.01 13.61 19.66
N LYS A 131 1.87 12.28 19.75
CA LYS A 131 2.26 11.50 20.94
C LYS A 131 3.79 11.44 21.18
N LYS A 132 4.61 11.89 20.23
CA LYS A 132 6.07 11.91 20.34
C LYS A 132 6.65 13.28 20.70
N ARG A 133 5.88 14.35 20.52
CA ARG A 133 6.21 15.69 21.00
C ARG A 133 5.73 15.83 22.44
#